data_AF-A0A929EI37-F1
#
_entry.id   AF-A0A929EI37-F1
#
_cell.length_a   1.000
_cell.length_b   1.000
_cell.length_c   1.000
_cell.angle_alpha   90.00
_cell.angle_beta   90.00
_cell.angle_gamma   90.00
#
_symmetry.space_group_name_H-M   'P 1'
#
loop_
_entity.id
_entity.type
_entity.pdbx_description
1 polymer ?
#
loop_
_entity_poly.entity_id
_entity_poly.type
_entity_poly.pdbx_seq_one_letter_code
_entity_poly.pdbx_strand_id
1 'polypeptide(L)'
;MPCVLAYKHEWCSKVKPLIKASDGNRYCVYHAPRGEKDGLGAEEFNARIFTRISYSMQNEAEANLSGTIFEGDFSFKDLGPESGPDTEHPHCSIDFSDATFTGNADFASVQFASKVSFKRAIFCKRADFSGAIFNDTARFDYAIFNEESDFTGAFFKEQAHFFDANFLAKADFRTATFSKEVYFTLGAFKTGAVFTDAKYGARAVFKRPYAGIDKGGSKNVHLSDPEET
;
A
#
# COMPACT_ATOMS: atom_id res chain seq x y z
N MET A 1 30.53 -4.16 3.74
CA MET A 1 29.48 -4.26 2.70
C MET A 1 28.12 -3.93 3.30
N PRO A 2 27.29 -3.11 2.62
CA PRO A 2 25.89 -2.86 2.97
C PRO A 2 24.98 -4.00 2.47
N CYS A 3 23.67 -3.88 2.68
CA CYS A 3 22.66 -4.72 2.03
C CYS A 3 22.82 -4.65 0.50
N VAL A 4 22.62 -5.77 -0.21
CA VAL A 4 22.70 -5.82 -1.68
C VAL A 4 21.69 -4.89 -2.36
N LEU A 5 20.56 -4.60 -1.70
CA LEU A 5 19.55 -3.67 -2.22
C LEU A 5 19.77 -2.21 -1.82
N ALA A 6 20.86 -1.88 -1.13
CA ALA A 6 21.12 -0.50 -0.67
C ALA A 6 21.29 0.51 -1.81
N TYR A 7 21.66 0.08 -3.02
CA TYR A 7 21.72 0.99 -4.18
C TYR A 7 20.33 1.40 -4.69
N LYS A 8 19.32 0.53 -4.49
CA LYS A 8 17.92 0.79 -4.87
C LYS A 8 17.15 1.45 -3.72
N HIS A 9 17.48 1.05 -2.50
CA HIS A 9 16.79 1.44 -1.26
C HIS A 9 17.83 1.98 -0.25
N GLU A 10 18.34 3.18 -0.50
CA GLU A 10 19.48 3.80 0.22
C GLU A 10 19.36 3.79 1.76
N TRP A 11 18.13 3.84 2.26
CA TRP A 11 17.80 3.83 3.69
C TRP A 11 18.36 2.61 4.43
N CYS A 12 18.55 1.48 3.75
CA CYS A 12 19.02 0.24 4.38
C CYS A 12 20.55 0.11 4.43
N SER A 13 21.29 1.07 3.87
CA SER A 13 22.77 1.04 3.72
C SER A 13 23.52 0.79 5.04
N LYS A 14 22.99 1.32 6.15
CA LYS A 14 23.56 1.20 7.49
C LYS A 14 22.87 0.14 8.37
N VAL A 15 21.83 -0.53 7.87
CA VAL A 15 21.09 -1.53 8.67
C VAL A 15 21.96 -2.77 8.88
N LYS A 16 22.06 -3.20 10.14
CA LYS A 16 22.83 -4.36 10.61
C LYS A 16 22.02 -5.16 11.65
N PRO A 17 22.33 -6.46 11.87
CA PRO A 17 23.28 -7.28 11.11
C PRO A 17 22.82 -7.54 9.67
N LEU A 18 23.73 -8.05 8.82
CA LEU A 18 23.37 -8.54 7.49
C LEU A 18 23.25 -10.06 7.52
N ILE A 19 22.26 -10.57 6.81
CA ILE A 19 21.97 -11.98 6.66
C ILE A 19 22.58 -12.45 5.34
N LYS A 20 23.36 -13.54 5.38
CA LYS A 20 23.87 -14.18 4.16
C LYS A 20 22.80 -15.16 3.67
N ALA A 21 22.21 -14.83 2.53
CA ALA A 21 21.15 -15.62 1.92
C ALA A 21 21.72 -16.79 1.09
N SER A 22 20.84 -17.70 0.70
CA SER A 22 21.08 -18.90 -0.10
C SER A 22 21.62 -18.60 -1.50
N ASP A 23 21.27 -17.43 -2.05
CA ASP A 23 21.75 -16.91 -3.34
C ASP A 23 23.19 -16.35 -3.27
N GLY A 24 23.82 -16.37 -2.09
CA GLY A 24 25.18 -15.89 -1.85
C GLY A 24 25.27 -14.38 -1.54
N ASN A 25 24.18 -13.63 -1.69
CA ASN A 25 24.13 -12.21 -1.39
C ASN A 25 23.95 -11.94 0.11
N ARG A 26 24.11 -10.67 0.51
CA ARG A 26 23.90 -10.22 1.89
C ARG A 26 22.80 -9.18 1.95
N TYR A 27 21.80 -9.43 2.78
CA TYR A 27 20.62 -8.59 2.93
C TYR A 27 20.54 -8.00 4.33
N CYS A 28 19.91 -6.83 4.48
CA CYS A 28 19.41 -6.45 5.79
C CYS A 28 18.14 -7.27 6.09
N VAL A 29 17.71 -7.29 7.35
CA VAL A 29 16.54 -8.06 7.79
C VAL A 29 15.24 -7.71 7.05
N TYR A 30 15.09 -6.47 6.59
CA TYR A 30 13.89 -6.01 5.86
C TYR A 30 13.86 -6.51 4.42
N HIS A 31 15.03 -6.66 3.80
CA HIS A 31 15.20 -7.03 2.39
C HIS A 31 15.58 -8.50 2.17
N ALA A 32 15.83 -9.25 3.24
CA ALA A 32 16.15 -10.66 3.16
C ALA A 32 15.03 -11.44 2.45
N PRO A 33 15.37 -12.35 1.52
CA PRO A 33 14.39 -13.18 0.83
C PRO A 33 13.47 -13.95 1.78
N ARG A 34 12.32 -14.36 1.25
CA ARG A 34 11.31 -15.10 2.03
C ARG A 34 11.90 -16.35 2.68
N GLY A 35 11.69 -16.50 3.98
CA GLY A 35 12.18 -17.65 4.76
C GLY A 35 13.66 -17.54 5.15
N GLU A 36 14.32 -16.44 4.78
CA GLU A 36 15.75 -16.22 4.99
C GLU A 36 16.03 -15.08 5.97
N LYS A 37 15.06 -14.69 6.79
CA LYS A 37 15.22 -13.67 7.85
C LYS A 37 15.98 -14.17 9.09
N ASP A 38 16.88 -15.14 8.93
CA ASP A 38 17.76 -15.68 9.98
C ASP A 38 17.01 -16.15 11.24
N GLY A 39 15.87 -16.82 11.05
CA GLY A 39 15.04 -17.31 12.16
C GLY A 39 14.24 -16.23 12.90
N LEU A 40 14.26 -14.98 12.44
CA LEU A 40 13.43 -13.92 13.00
C LEU A 40 11.95 -14.25 12.84
N GLY A 41 11.26 -14.44 13.98
CA GLY A 41 9.82 -14.68 14.01
C GLY A 41 9.03 -13.47 13.52
N ALA A 42 7.80 -13.72 13.05
CA ALA A 42 6.91 -12.67 12.55
C ALA A 42 6.66 -11.57 13.60
N GLU A 43 6.39 -11.94 14.85
CA GLU A 43 6.15 -10.97 15.94
C GLU A 43 7.34 -10.01 16.13
N GLU A 44 8.56 -10.53 16.18
CA GLU A 44 9.75 -9.71 16.36
C GLU A 44 10.01 -8.82 15.13
N PHE A 45 9.77 -9.32 13.92
CA PHE A 45 9.84 -8.50 12.71
C PHE A 45 8.80 -7.38 12.72
N ASN A 46 7.56 -7.67 13.11
CA ASN A 46 6.48 -6.69 13.21
C ASN A 46 6.84 -5.59 14.23
N ALA A 47 7.36 -5.97 15.40
CA ALA A 47 7.83 -5.01 16.40
C ALA A 47 8.91 -4.07 15.84
N ARG A 48 9.83 -4.58 15.01
CA ARG A 48 10.85 -3.75 14.34
C ARG A 48 10.25 -2.78 13.31
N ILE A 49 9.24 -3.20 12.57
CA ILE A 49 8.52 -2.32 11.63
C ILE A 49 7.86 -1.17 12.39
N PHE A 50 7.10 -1.47 13.44
CA PHE A 50 6.44 -0.43 14.25
C PHE A 50 7.45 0.49 14.93
N THR A 51 8.52 -0.06 15.51
CA THR A 51 9.61 0.75 16.10
C THR A 51 10.19 1.73 15.10
N ARG A 52 10.38 1.29 13.84
CA ARG A 52 10.90 2.15 12.77
C ARG A 52 9.92 3.26 12.40
N ILE A 53 8.62 2.94 12.30
CA ILE A 53 7.57 3.94 12.02
C ILE A 53 7.50 4.95 13.18
N SER A 54 7.45 4.49 14.43
CA SER A 54 7.42 5.36 15.62
C SER A 54 8.65 6.25 15.72
N TYR A 55 9.84 5.73 15.41
CA TYR A 55 11.05 6.56 15.36
C TYR A 55 10.94 7.65 14.30
N SER A 56 10.45 7.32 13.09
CA SER A 56 10.23 8.29 12.03
C SER A 56 9.20 9.36 12.41
N MET A 57 8.11 8.99 13.09
CA MET A 57 7.13 9.93 13.65
C MET A 57 7.81 10.94 14.60
N GLN A 58 8.53 10.45 15.61
CA GLN A 58 9.21 11.28 16.62
C GLN A 58 10.26 12.24 16.05
N ASN A 59 10.78 11.96 14.86
CA ASN A 59 11.81 12.75 14.21
C ASN A 59 11.29 13.51 12.98
N GLU A 60 9.97 13.57 12.79
CA GLU A 60 9.32 14.23 11.63
C GLU A 60 9.92 13.80 10.28
N ALA A 61 10.33 12.53 10.19
CA ALA A 61 11.01 11.97 9.04
C ALA A 61 10.15 10.92 8.34
N GLU A 62 10.40 10.67 7.06
CA GLU A 62 9.73 9.59 6.35
C GLU A 62 10.05 8.21 6.98
N ALA A 63 9.03 7.40 7.22
CA ALA A 63 9.17 5.99 7.52
C ALA A 63 9.41 5.21 6.22
N ASN A 64 10.67 5.19 5.75
CA ASN A 64 11.02 4.45 4.55
C ASN A 64 11.12 2.94 4.83
N LEU A 65 10.22 2.19 4.22
CA LEU A 65 10.08 0.73 4.24
C LEU A 65 10.15 0.16 2.82
N SER A 66 10.68 0.91 1.85
CA SER A 66 10.71 0.50 0.47
C SER A 66 11.52 -0.78 0.27
N GLY A 67 11.01 -1.66 -0.60
CA GLY A 67 11.59 -2.98 -0.88
C GLY A 67 11.41 -4.02 0.23
N THR A 68 10.75 -3.68 1.34
CA THR A 68 10.60 -4.60 2.48
C THR A 68 9.75 -5.82 2.10
N ILE A 69 10.21 -7.00 2.51
CA ILE A 69 9.45 -8.25 2.39
C ILE A 69 8.78 -8.52 3.75
N PHE A 70 7.44 -8.47 3.77
CA PHE A 70 6.60 -8.81 4.90
C PHE A 70 6.19 -10.28 4.78
N GLU A 71 6.74 -11.10 5.69
CA GLU A 71 6.51 -12.54 5.70
C GLU A 71 5.29 -12.93 6.51
N GLY A 72 4.43 -13.78 5.94
CA GLY A 72 3.18 -14.17 6.56
C GLY A 72 2.16 -13.04 6.59
N ASP A 73 1.12 -13.24 7.38
CA ASP A 73 0.07 -12.24 7.59
C ASP A 73 0.63 -11.07 8.42
N PHE A 74 0.33 -9.85 8.00
CA PHE A 74 0.80 -8.64 8.65
C PHE A 74 -0.35 -7.65 8.80
N SER A 75 -0.58 -7.17 10.02
CA SER A 75 -1.59 -6.17 10.31
C SER A 75 -0.94 -4.87 10.78
N PHE A 76 -1.39 -3.76 10.21
CA PHE A 76 -1.06 -2.39 10.58
C PHE A 76 -2.20 -1.72 11.35
N LYS A 77 -3.24 -2.47 11.76
CA LYS A 77 -4.39 -1.93 12.51
C LYS A 77 -3.97 -1.20 13.80
N ASP A 78 -2.81 -1.55 14.35
CA ASP A 78 -2.25 -0.91 15.55
C ASP A 78 -1.80 0.55 15.28
N LEU A 79 -1.74 0.98 14.01
CA LEU A 79 -1.59 2.38 13.59
C LEU A 79 -2.94 3.12 13.48
N GLY A 80 -4.06 2.42 13.59
CA GLY A 80 -5.42 2.95 13.50
C GLY A 80 -5.93 3.57 14.82
N PRO A 81 -7.12 4.17 14.83
CA PRO A 81 -7.70 4.84 16.01
C PRO A 81 -8.08 3.89 17.15
N GLU A 82 -8.15 2.58 16.87
CA GLU A 82 -8.46 1.57 17.87
C GLU A 82 -7.31 1.30 18.83
N SER A 83 -6.10 1.80 18.56
CA SER A 83 -4.97 1.62 19.47
C SER A 83 -5.04 2.53 20.72
N GLY A 84 -6.02 3.44 20.78
CA GLY A 84 -6.42 4.19 21.97
C GLY A 84 -6.51 5.70 21.73
N PRO A 85 -7.09 6.48 22.66
CA PRO A 85 -7.13 7.94 22.54
C PRO A 85 -5.74 8.60 22.57
N ASP A 86 -4.73 7.88 23.07
CA ASP A 86 -3.35 8.35 23.22
C ASP A 86 -2.41 7.89 22.10
N THR A 87 -2.91 7.14 21.10
CA THR A 87 -2.06 6.67 20.00
C THR A 87 -1.98 7.69 18.90
N GLU A 88 -0.80 8.28 18.75
CA GLU A 88 -0.48 9.15 17.62
C GLU A 88 -0.64 8.38 16.31
N HIS A 89 -1.59 8.82 15.48
CA HIS A 89 -1.68 8.38 14.09
C HIS A 89 -0.36 8.67 13.36
N PRO A 90 -0.01 7.90 12.32
CA PRO A 90 1.10 8.23 11.44
C PRO A 90 0.99 9.63 10.85
N HIS A 91 1.66 10.59 11.51
CA HIS A 91 1.85 11.97 11.09
C HIS A 91 3.17 12.17 10.32
N CYS A 92 3.83 11.07 9.97
CA CYS A 92 4.93 11.05 9.04
C CYS A 92 4.51 10.32 7.75
N SER A 93 5.18 10.63 6.65
CA SER A 93 4.97 9.88 5.41
C SER A 93 5.52 8.46 5.54
N ILE A 94 4.84 7.48 4.96
CA ILE A 94 5.30 6.08 4.95
C ILE A 94 5.49 5.61 3.51
N ASP A 95 6.67 5.07 3.22
CA ASP A 95 7.02 4.56 1.91
C ASP A 95 7.13 3.03 1.90
N PHE A 96 6.11 2.36 1.37
CA PHE A 96 6.07 0.93 1.06
C PHE A 96 6.38 0.64 -0.41
N SER A 97 7.03 1.56 -1.15
CA SER A 97 7.31 1.34 -2.56
C SER A 97 8.16 0.08 -2.78
N ASP A 98 7.83 -0.73 -3.78
CA ASP A 98 8.46 -2.04 -4.03
C ASP A 98 8.37 -3.07 -2.87
N ALA A 99 7.54 -2.82 -1.85
CA ALA A 99 7.34 -3.79 -0.77
C ALA A 99 6.59 -5.04 -1.27
N THR A 100 6.82 -6.18 -0.63
CA THR A 100 6.10 -7.43 -0.91
C THR A 100 5.44 -7.95 0.36
N PHE A 101 4.11 -8.06 0.34
CA PHE A 101 3.31 -8.69 1.39
C PHE A 101 2.99 -10.13 0.97
N THR A 102 3.63 -11.10 1.61
CA THR A 102 3.54 -12.51 1.19
C THR A 102 2.32 -13.25 1.74
N GLY A 103 1.81 -12.84 2.90
CA GLY A 103 0.52 -13.24 3.45
C GLY A 103 -0.52 -12.13 3.35
N ASN A 104 -1.60 -12.25 4.13
CA ASN A 104 -2.66 -11.23 4.18
C ASN A 104 -2.08 -9.91 4.71
N ALA A 105 -2.42 -8.80 4.06
CA ALA A 105 -1.99 -7.47 4.48
C ALA A 105 -3.21 -6.69 4.98
N ASP A 106 -3.24 -6.39 6.27
CA ASP A 106 -4.37 -5.74 6.92
C ASP A 106 -4.02 -4.29 7.27
N PHE A 107 -4.67 -3.36 6.59
CA PHE A 107 -4.67 -1.91 6.80
C PHE A 107 -6.08 -1.39 7.13
N ALA A 108 -6.99 -2.27 7.57
CA ALA A 108 -8.36 -1.88 7.87
C ALA A 108 -8.39 -0.79 8.94
N SER A 109 -9.19 0.26 8.71
CA SER A 109 -9.36 1.42 9.59
C SER A 109 -8.07 2.19 9.94
N VAL A 110 -6.95 1.93 9.27
CA VAL A 110 -5.70 2.68 9.49
C VAL A 110 -5.87 4.12 9.00
N GLN A 111 -5.35 5.08 9.78
CA GLN A 111 -5.34 6.49 9.40
C GLN A 111 -3.93 6.94 9.03
N PHE A 112 -3.68 7.15 7.75
CA PHE A 112 -2.46 7.80 7.28
C PHE A 112 -2.69 9.32 7.31
N ALA A 113 -2.08 10.02 8.29
CA ALA A 113 -2.24 11.46 8.41
C ALA A 113 -1.40 12.24 7.38
N SER A 114 -0.34 11.61 6.85
CA SER A 114 0.52 12.12 5.78
C SER A 114 0.57 11.19 4.58
N LYS A 115 1.27 11.61 3.53
CA LYS A 115 1.45 10.84 2.28
C LYS A 115 1.87 9.39 2.54
N VAL A 116 1.23 8.45 1.85
CA VAL A 116 1.62 7.03 1.84
C VAL A 116 1.83 6.53 0.41
N SER A 117 2.89 5.75 0.21
CA SER A 117 3.20 5.14 -1.10
C SER A 117 3.24 3.62 -1.00
N PHE A 118 2.40 2.97 -1.78
CA PHE A 118 2.42 1.54 -2.13
C PHE A 118 2.84 1.34 -3.58
N LYS A 119 3.59 2.28 -4.16
CA LYS A 119 4.01 2.23 -5.57
C LYS A 119 4.79 0.95 -5.86
N ARG A 120 4.36 0.17 -6.85
CA ARG A 120 4.94 -1.16 -7.18
C ARG A 120 4.93 -2.16 -6.02
N ALA A 121 4.13 -1.94 -4.98
CA ALA A 121 3.97 -2.93 -3.92
C ALA A 121 3.26 -4.18 -4.48
N ILE A 122 3.61 -5.35 -3.97
CA ILE A 122 3.02 -6.64 -4.36
C ILE A 122 2.29 -7.22 -3.15
N PHE A 123 0.99 -7.41 -3.30
CA PHE A 123 0.13 -8.09 -2.34
C PHE A 123 -0.16 -9.50 -2.86
N CYS A 124 0.51 -10.49 -2.27
CA CYS A 124 0.41 -11.88 -2.72
C CYS A 124 -0.89 -12.57 -2.30
N LYS A 125 -1.49 -12.11 -1.20
CA LYS A 125 -2.77 -12.58 -0.65
C LYS A 125 -3.73 -11.40 -0.50
N ARG A 126 -4.83 -11.60 0.24
CA ARG A 126 -5.82 -10.56 0.48
C ARG A 126 -5.18 -9.30 1.05
N ALA A 127 -5.55 -8.14 0.51
CA ALA A 127 -5.17 -6.84 1.03
C ALA A 127 -6.42 -6.08 1.50
N ASP A 128 -6.48 -5.78 2.78
CA ASP A 128 -7.63 -5.11 3.40
C ASP A 128 -7.30 -3.66 3.71
N PHE A 129 -7.97 -2.73 3.04
CA PHE A 129 -7.95 -1.29 3.28
C PHE A 129 -9.35 -0.78 3.64
N SER A 130 -10.25 -1.66 4.08
CA SER A 130 -11.62 -1.29 4.41
C SER A 130 -11.64 -0.25 5.53
N GLY A 131 -12.39 0.84 5.34
CA GLY A 131 -12.46 1.96 6.27
C GLY A 131 -11.15 2.75 6.47
N ALA A 132 -10.08 2.45 5.72
CA ALA A 132 -8.82 3.18 5.85
C ALA A 132 -9.00 4.65 5.45
N ILE A 133 -8.30 5.55 6.17
CA ILE A 133 -8.36 7.00 5.97
C ILE A 133 -7.00 7.48 5.47
N PHE A 134 -6.99 8.07 4.28
CA PHE A 134 -5.83 8.70 3.67
C PHE A 134 -6.03 10.22 3.68
N ASN A 135 -5.45 10.90 4.67
CA ASN A 135 -5.61 12.34 4.86
C ASN A 135 -4.75 13.19 3.91
N ASP A 136 -3.84 12.55 3.19
CA ASP A 136 -2.98 13.14 2.17
C ASP A 136 -2.86 12.16 0.99
N THR A 137 -1.99 12.45 0.03
CA THR A 137 -1.82 11.72 -1.22
C THR A 137 -1.53 10.23 -0.95
N ALA A 138 -2.37 9.36 -1.51
CA ALA A 138 -2.17 7.91 -1.47
C ALA A 138 -1.79 7.39 -2.86
N ARG A 139 -0.67 6.67 -2.95
CA ARG A 139 -0.18 6.14 -4.22
C ARG A 139 -0.15 4.62 -4.24
N PHE A 140 -0.89 4.04 -5.17
CA PHE A 140 -0.90 2.62 -5.50
C PHE A 140 -0.43 2.38 -6.94
N ASP A 141 0.27 3.35 -7.53
CA ASP A 141 0.76 3.26 -8.91
C ASP A 141 1.56 1.97 -9.12
N TYR A 142 1.23 1.20 -10.15
CA TYR A 142 1.88 -0.08 -10.50
C TYR A 142 1.82 -1.15 -9.39
N ALA A 143 1.01 -0.97 -8.34
CA ALA A 143 0.83 -2.00 -7.33
C ALA A 143 0.17 -3.24 -7.95
N ILE A 144 0.48 -4.43 -7.42
CA ILE A 144 -0.07 -5.69 -7.89
C ILE A 144 -0.84 -6.35 -6.75
N PHE A 145 -2.13 -6.59 -6.96
CA PHE A 145 -3.01 -7.31 -6.05
C PHE A 145 -3.33 -8.68 -6.66
N ASN A 146 -2.69 -9.73 -6.16
CA ASN A 146 -2.83 -11.08 -6.71
C ASN A 146 -4.15 -11.75 -6.31
N GLU A 147 -4.65 -11.42 -5.12
CA GLU A 147 -5.93 -11.89 -4.59
C GLU A 147 -6.85 -10.69 -4.27
N GLU A 148 -7.96 -10.94 -3.58
CA GLU A 148 -8.98 -9.93 -3.33
C GLU A 148 -8.41 -8.71 -2.59
N SER A 149 -8.83 -7.52 -3.01
CA SER A 149 -8.48 -6.27 -2.32
C SER A 149 -9.72 -5.51 -1.91
N ASP A 150 -9.84 -5.16 -0.64
CA ASP A 150 -10.99 -4.48 -0.07
C ASP A 150 -10.66 -3.03 0.25
N PHE A 151 -11.33 -2.08 -0.39
CA PHE A 151 -11.30 -0.65 -0.13
C PHE A 151 -12.68 -0.14 0.30
N THR A 152 -13.56 -1.02 0.77
CA THR A 152 -14.93 -0.68 1.16
C THR A 152 -14.91 0.41 2.23
N GLY A 153 -15.61 1.52 2.00
CA GLY A 153 -15.67 2.65 2.93
C GLY A 153 -14.36 3.42 3.11
N ALA A 154 -13.31 3.12 2.34
CA ALA A 154 -12.05 3.86 2.42
C ALA A 154 -12.26 5.34 2.06
N PHE A 155 -11.58 6.25 2.77
CA PHE A 155 -11.70 7.68 2.57
C PHE A 155 -10.36 8.27 2.09
N PHE A 156 -10.37 8.83 0.88
CA PHE A 156 -9.25 9.53 0.28
C PHE A 156 -9.53 11.04 0.31
N LYS A 157 -8.83 11.76 1.18
CA LYS A 157 -9.00 13.21 1.36
C LYS A 157 -8.34 14.01 0.24
N GLU A 158 -7.13 13.61 -0.15
CA GLU A 158 -6.38 14.21 -1.25
C GLU A 158 -6.37 13.27 -2.48
N GLN A 159 -5.45 13.49 -3.42
CA GLN A 159 -5.35 12.70 -4.64
C GLN A 159 -5.05 11.22 -4.33
N ALA A 160 -5.76 10.33 -5.02
CA ALA A 160 -5.51 8.89 -4.98
C ALA A 160 -5.08 8.40 -6.36
N HIS A 161 -3.94 7.71 -6.42
CA HIS A 161 -3.37 7.24 -7.67
C HIS A 161 -3.37 5.72 -7.74
N PHE A 162 -4.07 5.16 -8.73
CA PHE A 162 -4.06 3.74 -9.07
C PHE A 162 -3.61 3.55 -10.53
N PHE A 163 -2.64 4.36 -10.98
CA PHE A 163 -2.14 4.28 -12.36
C PHE A 163 -1.42 2.95 -12.57
N ASP A 164 -1.89 2.13 -13.51
CA ASP A 164 -1.35 0.83 -13.89
C ASP A 164 -1.27 -0.17 -12.71
N ALA A 165 -2.08 0.07 -11.67
CA ALA A 165 -2.27 -0.87 -10.57
C ALA A 165 -3.01 -2.10 -11.11
N ASN A 166 -2.45 -3.30 -10.92
CA ASN A 166 -3.00 -4.53 -11.45
C ASN A 166 -3.80 -5.28 -10.37
N PHE A 167 -5.12 -5.23 -10.46
CA PHE A 167 -6.01 -6.06 -9.65
C PHE A 167 -6.33 -7.36 -10.40
N LEU A 168 -5.68 -8.45 -9.99
CA LEU A 168 -5.79 -9.77 -10.62
C LEU A 168 -6.96 -10.60 -10.10
N ALA A 169 -7.51 -10.20 -8.94
CA ALA A 169 -8.79 -10.69 -8.41
C ALA A 169 -9.73 -9.50 -8.15
N LYS A 170 -10.89 -9.78 -7.53
CA LYS A 170 -11.92 -8.77 -7.28
C LYS A 170 -11.37 -7.62 -6.42
N ALA A 171 -11.57 -6.38 -6.88
CA ALA A 171 -11.32 -5.18 -6.09
C ALA A 171 -12.65 -4.53 -5.67
N ASP A 172 -12.83 -4.31 -4.37
CA ASP A 172 -14.07 -3.76 -3.83
C ASP A 172 -13.86 -2.32 -3.35
N PHE A 173 -14.52 -1.36 -3.98
CA PHE A 173 -14.50 0.07 -3.62
C PHE A 173 -15.89 0.55 -3.20
N ARG A 174 -16.77 -0.36 -2.76
CA ARG A 174 -18.12 0.02 -2.30
C ARG A 174 -18.01 1.10 -1.23
N THR A 175 -18.89 2.10 -1.30
CA THR A 175 -18.95 3.23 -0.36
C THR A 175 -17.65 4.04 -0.17
N ALA A 176 -16.57 3.76 -0.93
CA ALA A 176 -15.33 4.50 -0.87
C ALA A 176 -15.56 5.96 -1.30
N THR A 177 -14.84 6.90 -0.70
CA THR A 177 -14.99 8.34 -0.99
C THR A 177 -13.66 8.93 -1.43
N PHE A 178 -13.66 9.52 -2.62
CA PHE A 178 -12.52 10.25 -3.19
C PHE A 178 -12.86 11.74 -3.22
N SER A 179 -12.27 12.52 -2.31
CA SER A 179 -12.59 13.95 -2.19
C SER A 179 -11.93 14.80 -3.30
N LYS A 180 -10.78 14.36 -3.81
CA LYS A 180 -10.06 14.95 -4.95
C LYS A 180 -10.01 13.98 -6.12
N GLU A 181 -9.17 14.30 -7.10
CA GLU A 181 -9.03 13.49 -8.30
C GLU A 181 -8.53 12.07 -7.96
N VAL A 182 -9.11 11.09 -8.65
CA VAL A 182 -8.68 9.70 -8.59
C VAL A 182 -8.41 9.18 -10.00
N TYR A 183 -7.31 8.45 -10.16
CA TYR A 183 -6.84 7.94 -11.44
C TYR A 183 -6.80 6.41 -11.43
N PHE A 184 -7.72 5.77 -12.15
CA PHE A 184 -7.74 4.33 -12.43
C PHE A 184 -7.42 4.11 -13.92
N THR A 185 -6.19 3.74 -14.27
CA THR A 185 -5.77 3.67 -15.68
C THR A 185 -4.95 2.44 -15.99
N LEU A 186 -5.14 1.81 -17.16
CA LEU A 186 -4.38 0.65 -17.67
C LEU A 186 -4.44 -0.60 -16.76
N GLY A 187 -4.76 -1.76 -17.35
CA GLY A 187 -4.65 -3.07 -16.68
C GLY A 187 -5.55 -3.31 -15.45
N ALA A 188 -6.34 -2.32 -15.03
CA ALA A 188 -6.69 -2.19 -13.62
C ALA A 188 -7.47 -3.37 -13.06
N PHE A 189 -8.46 -3.93 -13.75
CA PHE A 189 -9.34 -4.90 -13.11
C PHE A 189 -9.55 -6.11 -14.00
N LYS A 190 -8.64 -7.10 -13.94
CA LYS A 190 -8.70 -8.28 -14.81
C LYS A 190 -9.94 -9.14 -14.56
N THR A 191 -10.41 -9.20 -13.32
CA THR A 191 -11.57 -10.00 -12.91
C THR A 191 -12.75 -9.15 -12.44
N GLY A 192 -12.65 -7.82 -12.57
CA GLY A 192 -13.70 -6.86 -12.20
C GLY A 192 -13.46 -6.11 -10.90
N ALA A 193 -14.19 -5.00 -10.77
CA ALA A 193 -14.23 -4.16 -9.58
C ALA A 193 -15.66 -3.66 -9.32
N VAL A 194 -15.95 -3.37 -8.05
CA VAL A 194 -17.27 -2.90 -7.61
C VAL A 194 -17.12 -1.50 -7.02
N PHE A 195 -17.84 -0.52 -7.56
CA PHE A 195 -17.85 0.86 -7.07
C PHE A 195 -19.25 1.31 -6.61
N THR A 196 -20.13 0.38 -6.24
CA THR A 196 -21.48 0.71 -5.78
C THR A 196 -21.42 1.67 -4.59
N ASP A 197 -22.17 2.78 -4.67
CA ASP A 197 -22.19 3.89 -3.71
C ASP A 197 -20.83 4.59 -3.47
N ALA A 198 -19.82 4.35 -4.30
CA ALA A 198 -18.59 5.13 -4.27
C ALA A 198 -18.86 6.61 -4.62
N LYS A 199 -18.21 7.52 -3.90
CA LYS A 199 -18.39 8.97 -4.04
C LYS A 199 -17.14 9.60 -4.62
N TYR A 200 -17.34 10.49 -5.59
CA TYR A 200 -16.27 11.24 -6.24
C TYR A 200 -16.56 12.73 -6.09
N GLY A 201 -15.83 13.40 -5.19
CA GLY A 201 -15.92 14.83 -4.94
C GLY A 201 -15.30 15.69 -6.04
N ALA A 202 -14.36 15.12 -6.81
CA ALA A 202 -13.80 15.71 -8.01
C ALA A 202 -13.75 14.66 -9.13
N ARG A 203 -12.93 14.93 -10.17
CA ARG A 203 -12.82 14.10 -11.37
C ARG A 203 -12.29 12.70 -11.06
N ALA A 204 -13.04 11.68 -11.45
CA ALA A 204 -12.59 10.28 -11.45
C ALA A 204 -12.28 9.84 -12.88
N VAL A 205 -11.03 9.49 -13.15
CA VAL A 205 -10.56 9.09 -14.48
C VAL A 205 -10.46 7.57 -14.55
N PHE A 206 -11.20 6.97 -15.49
CA PHE A 206 -11.11 5.55 -15.82
C PHE A 206 -10.58 5.38 -17.25
N LYS A 207 -9.29 5.05 -17.42
CA LYS A 207 -8.68 4.84 -18.75
C LYS A 207 -8.60 3.34 -19.06
N ARG A 208 -9.21 2.92 -20.18
CA ARG A 208 -9.33 1.51 -20.64
C ARG A 208 -9.90 0.56 -19.57
N PRO A 209 -11.09 0.84 -19.01
CA PRO A 209 -11.72 -0.08 -18.07
C PRO A 209 -12.01 -1.43 -18.76
N TYR A 210 -11.83 -2.54 -18.04
CA TYR A 210 -12.35 -3.84 -18.48
C TYR A 210 -13.86 -3.73 -18.70
N ALA A 211 -14.40 -4.40 -19.72
CA ALA A 211 -15.84 -4.40 -19.99
C ALA A 211 -16.60 -4.95 -18.77
N GLY A 212 -17.63 -4.24 -18.32
CA GLY A 212 -18.51 -4.69 -17.22
C GLY A 212 -18.20 -4.18 -15.81
N ILE A 213 -17.24 -3.26 -15.64
CA ILE A 213 -17.01 -2.62 -14.33
C ILE A 213 -18.19 -1.69 -14.00
N ASP A 214 -18.85 -1.91 -12.85
CA ASP A 214 -19.78 -0.94 -12.25
C ASP A 214 -18.95 0.21 -11.69
N LYS A 215 -19.09 1.40 -12.27
CA LYS A 215 -18.31 2.61 -11.93
C LYS A 215 -19.01 3.50 -10.89
N GLY A 216 -20.16 3.07 -10.37
CA GLY A 216 -21.03 3.90 -9.55
C GLY A 216 -21.73 5.00 -10.37
N GLY A 217 -22.94 5.39 -9.96
CA GLY A 217 -23.80 6.34 -10.69
C GLY A 217 -23.42 7.82 -10.56
N SER A 218 -22.14 8.18 -10.48
CA SER A 218 -21.72 9.57 -10.22
C SER A 218 -21.45 10.38 -11.48
N LYS A 219 -21.86 11.66 -11.47
CA LYS A 219 -21.66 12.64 -12.57
C LYS A 219 -20.19 12.99 -12.84
N ASN A 220 -19.29 12.71 -11.90
CA ASN A 220 -17.87 13.08 -11.99
C ASN A 220 -16.99 11.98 -12.60
N VAL A 221 -17.58 10.88 -13.07
CA VAL A 221 -16.87 9.77 -13.73
C VAL A 221 -16.59 10.14 -15.19
N HIS A 222 -15.31 10.18 -15.56
CA HIS A 222 -14.86 10.47 -16.92
C HIS A 222 -14.17 9.24 -17.51
N LEU A 223 -14.60 8.87 -18.71
CA LEU A 223 -13.95 7.85 -19.52
C LEU A 223 -13.04 8.57 -20.50
N SER A 224 -11.74 8.34 -20.41
CA SER A 224 -10.81 8.79 -21.44
C SER A 224 -10.73 7.72 -22.53
N ASP A 225 -10.97 8.16 -23.77
CA ASP A 225 -10.74 7.33 -24.95
C ASP A 225 -9.24 6.99 -25.09
N PRO A 226 -8.91 5.88 -25.75
CA PRO A 226 -7.54 5.37 -25.82
C PRO A 226 -6.53 6.30 -26.52
N GLU A 227 -6.97 7.39 -27.15
CA GLU A 227 -6.15 8.23 -28.04
C GLU A 227 -5.89 9.68 -27.57
N GLU A 228 -6.43 10.12 -26.43
CA GLU A 228 -5.99 11.41 -25.87
C GLU A 228 -4.66 11.21 -25.10
N THR A 229 -3.58 11.55 -25.80
CA THR A 229 -2.19 11.67 -25.32
C THR A 229 -1.95 13.01 -24.65
#